data_AF-A0A9D2P089-F1
#
_entry.id   AF-A0A9D2P089-F1
#
_cell.length_a   1.000
_cell.length_b   1.000
_cell.length_c   1.000
_cell.angle_alpha   90.00
_cell.angle_beta   90.00
_cell.angle_gamma   90.00
#
_symmetry.space_group_name_H-M   'P 1'
#
loop_
_entity.id
_entity.type
_entity.pdbx_description
1 polymer ?
#
loop_
_entity_poly.entity_id
_entity_poly.type
_entity_poly.pdbx_seq_one_letter_code
_entity_poly.pdbx_strand_id
1 'polypeptide(L)'
;MMTPRESFIKALRREPIQGHVPHFELVMFLTMESIGRIHPLHRDYSQWYQMSAAERRLHLVDMAKAYIETAEKYHHSAIFVHPNPGPNGEMPDDIESTRAILETIRELSGDTYFLMIHGDPTYPIPTGDTMMEFS
;
A
#
# COMPACT_ATOMS: atom_id res chain seq x y z
N MET A 1 9.98 3.54 22.80
CA MET A 1 9.66 2.23 22.20
C MET A 1 9.96 2.32 20.71
N MET A 2 10.33 1.19 20.09
CA MET A 2 10.57 1.12 18.65
C MET A 2 9.26 1.33 17.89
N THR A 3 9.27 2.14 16.83
CA THR A 3 8.09 2.35 16.00
C THR A 3 7.78 1.09 15.16
N PRO A 4 6.52 0.91 14.70
CA PRO A 4 6.19 -0.20 13.81
C PRO A 4 7.10 -0.23 12.57
N ARG A 5 7.35 0.93 11.95
CA ARG A 5 8.30 1.10 10.85
C ARG A 5 9.71 0.62 11.18
N GLU A 6 10.27 1.03 12.32
CA GLU A 6 11.62 0.62 12.74
C GLU A 6 11.71 -0.89 12.96
N SER A 7 10.69 -1.47 13.60
CA SER A 7 10.63 -2.91 13.85
C SER A 7 10.62 -3.71 12.54
N PHE A 8 9.82 -3.26 11.56
CA PHE A 8 9.78 -3.87 10.23
C PHE A 8 11.14 -3.80 9.51
N ILE A 9 11.81 -2.64 9.54
CA ILE A 9 13.13 -2.46 8.92
C ILE A 9 14.17 -3.39 9.56
N LYS A 10 14.18 -3.49 10.89
CA LYS A 10 15.09 -4.42 11.59
C LYS A 10 14.86 -5.87 11.18
N ALA A 11 13.60 -6.29 11.06
CA ALA A 11 13.24 -7.63 10.60
C ALA A 11 13.77 -7.89 9.18
N LEU A 12 13.56 -6.96 8.24
CA LEU A 12 14.11 -7.06 6.87
C LEU A 12 15.64 -7.14 6.84
N ARG A 13 16.32 -6.47 7.78
CA ARG A 13 17.78 -6.53 7.93
C ARG A 13 18.29 -7.77 8.65
N ARG A 14 17.39 -8.67 9.07
CA ARG A 14 17.70 -9.87 9.86
C ARG A 14 18.35 -9.54 11.21
N GLU A 15 18.05 -8.36 11.74
CA GLU A 15 18.48 -7.97 13.08
C GLU A 15 17.56 -8.61 14.14
N PRO A 16 18.06 -8.85 15.37
CA PRO A 16 17.21 -9.35 16.45
C PRO A 16 16.05 -8.39 16.77
N ILE A 17 14.84 -8.95 16.78
CA ILE A 17 13.59 -8.30 17.20
C ILE A 17 13.10 -8.93 18.51
N GLN A 18 12.37 -8.17 19.32
CA GLN A 18 11.76 -8.64 20.55
C GLN A 18 10.24 -8.45 20.49
N GLY A 19 9.49 -9.39 21.04
CA GLY A 19 8.02 -9.35 21.03
C GLY A 19 7.43 -9.95 19.76
N HIS A 20 6.30 -9.39 19.32
CA HIS A 20 5.57 -9.89 18.16
C HIS A 20 6.35 -9.68 16.86
N VAL A 21 6.30 -10.66 15.96
CA VAL A 21 6.94 -10.55 14.64
C VAL A 21 6.24 -9.44 13.85
N PRO A 22 6.96 -8.46 13.26
CA PRO A 22 6.37 -7.45 12.39
C PRO A 22 5.59 -8.10 11.24
N HIS A 23 4.34 -7.69 11.08
CA HIS A 23 3.45 -8.24 10.06
C HIS A 23 2.62 -7.13 9.42
N PHE A 24 2.03 -7.46 8.28
CA PHE A 24 1.13 -6.63 7.49
C PHE A 24 0.31 -7.52 6.57
N GLU A 25 -0.72 -6.96 5.96
CA GLU A 25 -1.53 -7.64 4.94
C GLU A 25 -1.15 -7.17 3.54
N LEU A 26 -1.08 -8.10 2.59
CA LEU A 26 -0.95 -7.75 1.17
C LEU A 26 -2.21 -7.04 0.68
N VAL A 27 -3.39 -7.55 1.04
CA VAL A 27 -4.70 -6.93 0.74
C VAL A 27 -5.69 -7.26 1.85
N MET A 28 -6.46 -6.26 2.33
CA MET A 28 -7.50 -6.45 3.34
C MET A 28 -8.86 -5.93 2.84
N PHE A 29 -9.72 -6.81 2.34
CA PHE A 29 -11.00 -6.41 1.75
C PHE A 29 -12.12 -6.17 2.78
N LEU A 30 -12.02 -6.70 3.99
CA LEU A 30 -13.02 -6.54 5.04
C LEU A 30 -12.96 -5.16 5.72
N THR A 31 -12.47 -4.12 5.05
CA THR A 31 -12.39 -2.75 5.60
C THR A 31 -13.76 -2.17 5.93
N MET A 32 -14.78 -2.45 5.12
CA MET A 32 -16.14 -1.99 5.41
C MET A 32 -16.70 -2.62 6.69
N GLU A 33 -16.50 -3.92 6.88
CA GLU A 33 -16.93 -4.63 8.09
C GLU A 33 -16.07 -4.27 9.31
N SER A 34 -14.75 -4.16 9.13
CA SER A 34 -13.81 -4.00 10.22
C SER A 34 -13.67 -2.56 10.72
N ILE A 35 -13.67 -1.58 9.83
CA ILE A 35 -13.40 -0.16 10.16
C ILE A 35 -14.44 0.78 9.54
N GLY A 36 -15.47 0.28 8.86
CA GLY A 36 -16.52 1.11 8.28
C GLY A 36 -16.09 1.95 7.08
N ARG A 37 -14.97 1.59 6.42
CA ARG A 37 -14.43 2.33 5.25
C ARG A 37 -14.37 1.46 4.01
N ILE A 38 -14.62 2.07 2.85
CA ILE A 38 -14.51 1.39 1.56
C ILE A 38 -13.03 1.23 1.20
N HIS A 39 -12.58 -0.01 0.99
CA HIS A 39 -11.24 -0.30 0.48
C HIS A 39 -10.96 0.48 -0.81
N PRO A 40 -9.76 1.06 -1.02
CA PRO A 40 -9.46 1.83 -2.22
C PRO A 40 -9.73 1.08 -3.53
N LEU A 41 -9.46 -0.23 -3.58
CA LEU A 41 -9.74 -1.09 -4.75
C LEU A 41 -11.23 -1.35 -5.03
N HIS A 42 -12.14 -0.98 -4.14
CA HIS A 42 -13.58 -1.13 -4.34
C HIS A 42 -14.23 0.13 -4.94
N ARG A 43 -13.43 1.12 -5.36
CA ARG A 43 -13.91 2.37 -5.94
C ARG A 43 -13.54 2.46 -7.41
N ASP A 44 -14.32 3.24 -8.15
CA ASP A 44 -13.98 3.64 -9.51
C ASP A 44 -13.33 5.03 -9.51
N TYR A 45 -12.21 5.16 -10.22
CA TYR A 45 -11.44 6.41 -10.35
C TYR A 45 -11.39 6.92 -11.79
N SER A 46 -12.28 6.44 -12.68
CA SER A 46 -12.36 6.85 -14.08
C SER A 46 -12.46 8.38 -14.31
N GLN A 47 -12.98 9.12 -13.32
CA GLN A 47 -13.14 10.57 -13.35
C GLN A 47 -12.03 11.35 -12.63
N TRP A 48 -10.96 10.68 -12.15
CA TRP A 48 -9.91 11.29 -11.31
C TRP A 48 -9.31 12.59 -11.87
N TYR A 49 -9.09 12.63 -13.19
CA TYR A 49 -8.50 13.81 -13.86
C TYR A 49 -9.52 14.87 -14.27
N GLN A 50 -10.82 14.61 -14.07
CA GLN A 50 -11.89 15.61 -14.20
C GLN A 50 -12.15 16.33 -12.87
N MET A 51 -11.70 15.75 -11.76
CA MET A 51 -11.82 16.33 -10.43
C MET A 51 -10.88 17.52 -10.23
N SER A 52 -11.27 18.43 -9.35
CA SER A 52 -10.40 19.45 -8.78
C SER A 52 -9.36 18.84 -7.84
N ALA A 53 -8.33 19.62 -7.49
CA ALA A 53 -7.35 19.20 -6.49
C ALA A 53 -7.98 18.97 -5.10
N ALA A 54 -9.00 19.75 -4.74
CA ALA A 54 -9.71 19.60 -3.48
C ALA A 54 -10.50 18.28 -3.43
N GLU A 55 -11.17 17.89 -4.52
CA GLU A 55 -11.88 16.61 -4.62
C GLU A 55 -10.90 15.42 -4.55
N ARG A 56 -9.80 15.45 -5.32
CA ARG A 56 -8.76 14.41 -5.22
C ARG A 56 -8.20 14.30 -3.81
N ARG A 57 -7.98 15.42 -3.11
CA ARG A 57 -7.53 15.42 -1.71
C ARG A 57 -8.51 14.70 -0.78
N LEU A 58 -9.82 14.87 -0.96
CA LEU A 58 -10.82 14.14 -0.16
C LEU A 58 -10.69 12.62 -0.36
N HIS A 59 -10.52 12.17 -1.61
CA HIS A 59 -10.27 10.76 -1.91
C HIS A 59 -8.96 10.26 -1.28
N LEU A 60 -7.85 11.01 -1.43
CA LEU A 60 -6.54 10.65 -0.86
C LEU A 60 -6.60 10.48 0.65
N VAL A 61 -7.25 11.41 1.36
CA VAL A 61 -7.41 11.35 2.82
C VAL A 61 -8.21 10.11 3.22
N ASP A 62 -9.30 9.83 2.53
CA ASP A 62 -10.16 8.70 2.88
C ASP A 62 -9.51 7.35 2.55
N MET A 63 -8.78 7.25 1.44
CA MET A 63 -7.94 6.09 1.13
C MET A 63 -6.86 5.86 2.19
N ALA A 64 -6.14 6.93 2.57
CA ALA A 64 -5.11 6.84 3.59
C ALA A 64 -5.66 6.41 4.95
N LYS A 65 -6.83 6.93 5.35
CA LYS A 65 -7.51 6.50 6.59
C LYS A 65 -7.90 5.02 6.55
N ALA A 66 -8.37 4.50 5.42
CA ALA A 66 -8.67 3.07 5.30
C ALA A 66 -7.43 2.20 5.56
N TYR A 67 -6.25 2.60 5.07
CA TYR A 67 -5.00 1.90 5.35
C TYR A 67 -4.55 2.06 6.80
N ILE A 68 -4.54 3.28 7.32
CA ILE A 68 -4.05 3.60 8.67
C ILE A 68 -4.92 2.93 9.72
N GLU A 69 -6.24 3.06 9.66
CA GLU A 69 -7.15 2.47 10.64
C GLU A 69 -7.09 0.93 10.63
N THR A 70 -6.87 0.33 9.45
CA THR A 70 -6.60 -1.12 9.36
C THR A 70 -5.28 -1.47 10.06
N ALA A 71 -4.21 -0.73 9.78
CA ALA A 71 -2.90 -0.97 10.39
C ALA A 71 -2.92 -0.75 11.91
N GLU A 72 -3.65 0.24 12.41
CA GLU A 72 -3.86 0.49 13.83
C GLU A 72 -4.63 -0.65 14.50
N LYS A 73 -5.78 -1.04 13.92
CA LYS A 73 -6.66 -2.07 14.49
C LYS A 73 -5.98 -3.43 14.60
N TYR A 74 -5.19 -3.80 13.59
CA TYR A 74 -4.53 -5.11 13.50
C TYR A 74 -3.04 -5.07 13.83
N HIS A 75 -2.55 -3.96 14.40
CA HIS A 75 -1.16 -3.81 14.85
C HIS A 75 -0.10 -4.06 13.77
N HIS A 76 -0.38 -3.65 12.53
CA HIS A 76 0.56 -3.80 11.43
C HIS A 76 1.80 -2.94 11.62
N SER A 77 2.92 -3.43 11.10
CA SER A 77 4.20 -2.71 11.07
C SER A 77 4.48 -2.04 9.72
N ALA A 78 3.73 -2.42 8.70
CA ALA A 78 3.82 -1.86 7.37
C ALA A 78 2.44 -1.74 6.72
N ILE A 79 2.35 -0.90 5.69
CA ILE A 79 1.17 -0.75 4.84
C ILE A 79 1.58 -1.07 3.40
N PHE A 80 0.91 -2.07 2.83
CA PHE A 80 0.97 -2.38 1.41
C PHE A 80 -0.08 -1.53 0.68
N VAL A 81 0.39 -0.44 0.06
CA VAL A 81 -0.46 0.56 -0.57
C VAL A 81 -0.82 0.07 -1.97
N HIS A 82 -2.10 0.21 -2.32
CA HIS A 82 -2.58 0.05 -3.69
C HIS A 82 -2.88 1.44 -4.25
N PRO A 83 -1.95 2.04 -5.00
CA PRO A 83 -2.16 3.36 -5.58
C PRO A 83 -3.38 3.36 -6.50
N ASN A 84 -4.15 4.43 -6.40
CA ASN A 84 -5.31 4.66 -7.24
C ASN A 84 -5.32 6.13 -7.70
N PRO A 85 -5.65 6.41 -8.97
CA PRO A 85 -5.86 5.45 -10.06
C PRO A 85 -4.58 4.64 -10.39
N GLY A 86 -4.77 3.42 -10.89
CA GLY A 86 -3.69 2.52 -11.30
C GLY A 86 -4.19 1.07 -11.46
N PRO A 87 -3.38 0.17 -12.03
CA PRO A 87 -3.73 -1.24 -12.17
C PRO A 87 -3.73 -1.95 -10.82
N ASN A 88 -4.66 -2.90 -10.67
CA ASN A 88 -4.80 -3.68 -9.43
C ASN A 88 -3.85 -4.87 -9.45
N GLY A 89 -2.95 -4.92 -8.46
CA GLY A 89 -2.01 -6.05 -8.32
C GLY A 89 -0.82 -6.01 -9.30
N GLU A 90 -0.61 -4.89 -9.97
CA GLU A 90 0.54 -4.65 -10.85
C GLU A 90 1.31 -3.40 -10.39
N MET A 91 2.40 -3.09 -11.09
CA MET A 91 3.14 -1.86 -10.88
C MET A 91 2.25 -0.64 -11.20
N PRO A 92 2.22 0.39 -10.33
CA PRO A 92 1.47 1.61 -10.61
C PRO A 92 1.97 2.30 -11.89
N ASP A 93 1.04 2.72 -12.74
CA ASP A 93 1.31 3.46 -13.97
C ASP A 93 1.09 4.99 -13.82
N ASP A 94 0.34 5.41 -12.80
CA ASP A 94 0.22 6.82 -12.39
C ASP A 94 1.15 7.15 -11.21
N ILE A 95 2.32 7.68 -11.54
CA ILE A 95 3.35 8.07 -10.56
C ILE A 95 2.90 9.23 -9.67
N GLU A 96 2.18 10.22 -10.21
CA GLU A 96 1.77 11.40 -9.46
C GLU A 96 0.74 11.04 -8.39
N SER A 97 -0.27 10.24 -8.75
CA SER A 97 -1.28 9.76 -7.80
C SER A 97 -0.66 8.78 -6.79
N THR A 98 0.28 7.94 -7.22
CA THR A 98 1.06 7.06 -6.32
C THR A 98 1.83 7.84 -5.29
N ARG A 99 2.56 8.89 -5.71
CA ARG A 99 3.28 9.75 -4.79
C ARG A 99 2.32 10.45 -3.82
N ALA A 100 1.21 10.99 -4.32
CA ALA A 100 0.26 11.74 -3.51
C ALA A 100 -0.38 10.89 -2.40
N ILE A 101 -0.70 9.62 -2.65
CA ILE A 101 -1.24 8.73 -1.61
C ILE A 101 -0.18 8.36 -0.57
N LEU A 102 1.06 8.09 -1.00
CA LEU A 102 2.17 7.80 -0.08
C LEU A 102 2.47 8.99 0.84
N GLU A 103 2.53 10.21 0.28
CA GLU A 103 2.71 11.44 1.05
C GLU A 103 1.54 11.68 2.01
N THR A 104 0.30 11.43 1.57
CA THR A 104 -0.89 11.57 2.43
C THR A 104 -0.88 10.59 3.60
N ILE A 105 -0.47 9.33 3.39
CA ILE A 105 -0.35 8.35 4.48
C ILE A 105 0.72 8.81 5.48
N ARG A 106 1.87 9.30 5.00
CA ARG A 106 2.94 9.82 5.88
C ARG A 106 2.49 11.04 6.67
N GLU A 107 1.80 11.98 6.03
CA GLU A 107 1.23 13.17 6.65
C GLU A 107 0.30 12.80 7.82
N LEU A 108 -0.62 11.85 7.59
CA LEU A 108 -1.64 11.48 8.57
C LEU A 108 -1.11 10.54 9.67
N SER A 109 -0.14 9.68 9.36
CA SER A 109 0.41 8.70 10.31
C SER A 109 1.70 9.14 10.99
N GLY A 110 2.32 10.25 10.58
CA GLY A 110 3.59 10.72 11.13
C GLY A 110 4.76 9.74 10.91
N ASP A 111 4.84 9.13 9.72
CA ASP A 111 5.87 8.12 9.35
C ASP A 111 5.89 6.86 10.25
N THR A 112 4.78 6.56 10.95
CA THR A 112 4.67 5.43 11.89
C THR A 112 4.86 4.06 11.23
N TYR A 113 4.47 3.92 9.96
CA TYR A 113 4.46 2.65 9.23
C TYR A 113 5.50 2.62 8.11
N PHE A 114 6.05 1.43 7.85
CA PHE A 114 6.80 1.21 6.61
C PHE A 114 5.82 1.16 5.43
N LEU A 115 6.05 1.96 4.38
CA LEU A 115 5.20 1.95 3.18
C LEU A 115 5.87 1.16 2.07
N MET A 116 5.08 0.35 1.38
CA MET A 116 5.47 -0.36 0.18
C MET A 116 4.32 -0.37 -0.82
N ILE A 117 4.66 -0.54 -2.08
CA ILE A 117 3.73 -0.76 -3.18
C ILE A 117 4.06 -2.10 -3.83
N HIS A 118 3.13 -2.62 -4.62
CA HIS A 118 3.43 -3.77 -5.46
C HIS A 118 4.64 -3.47 -6.36
N GLY A 119 5.53 -4.45 -6.42
CA GLY A 119 6.53 -4.56 -7.45
C GLY A 119 6.72 -6.04 -7.73
N ASP A 120 6.66 -6.42 -9.00
CA ASP A 120 6.99 -7.77 -9.44
C ASP A 120 8.48 -7.80 -9.82
N PRO A 121 9.37 -8.32 -8.95
CA PRO A 121 10.77 -8.50 -9.29
C PRO A 121 11.01 -9.80 -10.08
N THR A 122 9.97 -10.58 -10.35
CA THR A 122 10.08 -11.86 -11.05
C THR A 122 9.95 -11.67 -12.55
N TYR A 123 10.66 -12.50 -13.31
CA TYR A 123 10.41 -12.59 -14.74
C TYR A 123 9.06 -13.26 -14.96
N PRO A 124 8.24 -12.79 -15.93
CA PRO A 124 7.04 -13.50 -16.30
C PRO A 124 7.40 -14.93 -16.69
N ILE A 125 6.48 -15.88 -16.42
CA ILE A 125 6.64 -17.26 -16.90
C ILE A 125 6.84 -17.17 -18.42
N PRO A 126 7.98 -17.63 -18.97
CA PRO A 126 8.27 -17.46 -20.38
C PRO A 126 7.21 -18.16 -21.23
N THR A 127 6.81 -17.51 -22.31
CA THR A 127 5.96 -18.13 -23.34
C THR A 127 6.79 -19.15 -24.15
N GLY A 128 6.11 -19.94 -24.99
CA GLY A 128 6.80 -20.86 -25.90
C GLY A 128 7.84 -20.19 -26.81
N ASP A 129 7.66 -18.90 -27.11
CA ASP A 129 8.57 -18.13 -27.95
C ASP A 129 9.80 -17.63 -27.17
N THR A 130 9.66 -17.34 -25.87
CA THR A 130 10.73 -16.78 -25.01
C THR A 130 11.40 -17.82 -24.11
N MET A 131 10.96 -19.09 -24.15
CA MET A 131 11.43 -20.13 -23.20
C MET A 131 12.93 -20.45 -23.30
N MET A 132 13.57 -20.16 -24.43
CA MET A 132 15.00 -20.39 -24.65
C MET A 132 15.88 -19.19 -24.30
N GLU A 133 15.31 -18.05 -23.90
CA GLU A 133 16.08 -16.83 -23.59
C GLU A 133 16.76 -16.87 -22.21
N PHE A 134 16.38 -17.82 -21.36
CA PHE A 134 16.90 -18.01 -20.00
C PHE A 134 17.91 -19.17 -19.87
N SER A 135 18.44 -19.70 -20.99
CA SER A 135 19.41 -20.82 -21.02
C SER A 135 20.87 -20.39 -21.09
#